data_AF-A0A975EGC1-F1
#
_entry.id   AF-A0A975EGC1-F1
#
_cell.length_a   1.000
_cell.length_b   1.000
_cell.length_c   1.000
_cell.angle_alpha   90.00
_cell.angle_beta   90.00
_cell.angle_gamma   90.00
#
_symmetry.space_group_name_H-M   'P 1'
#
loop_
_entity.id
_entity.type
_entity.pdbx_description
1 polymer ?
#
loop_
_entity_poly.entity_id
_entity_poly.type
_entity_poly.pdbx_seq_one_letter_code
_entity_poly.pdbx_strand_id
1 'polypeptide(L)'
;MGIFIQHKGKQTGPFSQQEIQAGLAGGLYQPSDLVWAEGMDGWIPLSQASHLLGGPPQLQAGPAAGLPAVNSGLAITSMVLGISSFLCGITAIPAVICGHLSLGKIKRSQGQLTGGGFAIAGLITGYLGVFVFIAMMAGLTAPMVIRQKKKAEQTMAIANAKQIYYALAEFEVDYGSLPNATTAAPVAEDAGEEAATSSSSNARFRQLFHAEITASEDMFYAKSAGSRKPDGIISGDSALSPGECGFGYIENIEKLLGPTRPLAMTPFKPGSDEFDPMPFDGKAVVLFTDGSVQVLSINRSNGQAILDGQNLLDPNHPVWGGTPPSLLLPE
;
A
#
# COMPACT_ATOMS: atom_id res chain seq x y z
N MET A 1 34.02 70.56 -50.12
CA MET A 1 34.31 69.12 -49.96
C MET A 1 33.00 68.40 -50.20
N GLY A 2 32.86 67.71 -51.34
CA GLY A 2 31.61 67.02 -51.67
C GLY A 2 31.49 65.71 -50.91
N ILE A 3 30.37 65.48 -50.24
CA ILE A 3 30.10 64.22 -49.53
C ILE A 3 29.12 63.39 -50.37
N PHE A 4 29.40 62.10 -50.55
CA PHE A 4 28.54 61.17 -51.28
C PHE A 4 27.90 60.17 -50.33
N ILE A 5 26.64 59.81 -50.58
CA ILE A 5 25.90 58.81 -49.82
C ILE A 5 25.43 57.69 -50.74
N GLN A 6 25.61 56.46 -50.28
CA GLN A 6 25.05 55.26 -50.89
C GLN A 6 23.88 54.76 -50.05
N HIS A 7 22.66 54.99 -50.55
CA HIS A 7 21.43 54.49 -49.96
C HIS A 7 20.84 53.40 -50.85
N LYS A 8 20.55 52.23 -50.28
CA LYS A 8 20.00 51.07 -51.02
C LYS A 8 20.79 50.72 -52.30
N GLY A 9 22.11 50.83 -52.23
CA GLY A 9 23.03 50.47 -53.32
C GLY A 9 23.24 51.55 -54.39
N LYS A 10 22.47 52.65 -54.40
CA LYS A 10 22.63 53.75 -55.36
C LYS A 10 23.44 54.90 -54.75
N GLN A 11 24.54 55.27 -55.39
CA GLN A 11 25.37 56.41 -54.99
C GLN A 11 24.76 57.72 -55.48
N THR A 12 24.63 58.69 -54.58
CA THR A 12 24.09 60.04 -54.85
C THR A 12 25.01 61.11 -54.24
N GLY A 13 25.13 62.25 -54.91
CA GLY A 13 25.95 63.39 -54.47
C GLY A 13 26.57 64.17 -55.64
N PRO A 14 27.41 65.18 -55.36
CA PRO A 14 27.89 65.58 -54.03
C PRO A 14 26.85 66.41 -53.25
N PHE A 15 26.74 66.16 -51.94
CA PHE A 15 25.90 66.92 -51.00
C PHE A 15 26.76 67.70 -50.00
N SER A 16 26.18 68.77 -49.45
CA SER A 16 26.71 69.49 -48.30
C SER A 16 26.33 68.82 -46.97
N GLN A 17 27.07 69.12 -45.90
CA GLN A 17 26.79 68.57 -44.56
C GLN A 17 25.36 68.87 -44.07
N GLN A 18 24.84 70.07 -44.36
CA GLN A 18 23.48 70.49 -43.96
C GLN A 18 22.40 69.71 -44.71
N GLU A 19 22.59 69.43 -46.01
CA GLU A 19 21.65 68.64 -46.79
C GLU A 19 21.58 67.18 -46.30
N ILE A 20 22.71 66.61 -45.89
CA ILE A 20 22.77 65.26 -45.33
C ILE A 20 22.08 65.21 -43.97
N GLN A 21 22.31 66.19 -43.11
CA GLN A 21 21.62 66.30 -41.82
C GLN A 21 20.11 66.47 -42.00
N ALA A 22 19.67 67.30 -42.96
CA ALA A 22 18.26 67.45 -43.31
C ALA A 22 17.66 66.15 -43.86
N GLY A 23 18.41 65.42 -44.69
CA GLY A 23 17.99 64.11 -45.22
C GLY A 23 17.89 63.01 -44.15
N LEU A 24 18.78 63.01 -43.17
CA LEU A 24 18.71 62.16 -41.98
C LEU A 24 17.50 62.51 -41.11
N ALA A 25 17.26 63.80 -40.85
CA ALA A 25 16.12 64.27 -40.07
C ALA A 25 14.78 63.99 -40.78
N GLY A 26 14.77 64.06 -42.12
CA GLY A 26 13.62 63.72 -42.96
C GLY A 26 13.44 62.23 -43.23
N GLY A 27 14.31 61.36 -42.73
CA GLY A 27 14.23 59.90 -42.90
C GLY A 27 14.55 59.39 -44.32
N LEU A 28 15.16 60.23 -45.17
CA LEU A 28 15.63 59.84 -46.52
C LEU A 28 16.86 58.93 -46.46
N TYR A 29 17.67 59.06 -45.40
CA TYR A 29 18.87 58.26 -45.16
C TYR A 29 18.79 57.55 -43.80
N GLN A 30 19.33 56.34 -43.72
CA GLN A 30 19.41 55.54 -42.51
C GLN A 30 20.82 55.58 -41.90
N PRO A 31 20.96 55.39 -40.56
CA PRO A 31 22.27 55.36 -39.89
C PRO A 31 23.23 54.25 -40.40
N SER A 32 22.70 53.23 -41.07
CA SER A 32 23.45 52.14 -41.69
C SER A 32 23.89 52.43 -43.13
N ASP A 33 23.40 53.50 -43.76
CA ASP A 33 23.83 53.86 -45.11
C ASP A 33 25.31 54.23 -45.13
N LEU A 34 25.96 54.05 -46.28
CA LEU A 34 27.38 54.31 -46.42
C LEU A 34 27.62 55.74 -46.89
N VAL A 35 28.62 56.40 -46.30
CA VAL A 35 29.07 57.74 -46.66
C VAL A 35 30.56 57.74 -46.98
N TRP A 36 30.91 58.54 -47.97
CA TRP A 36 32.29 58.78 -48.37
C TRP A 36 32.50 60.26 -48.67
N ALA A 37 33.62 60.80 -48.19
CA ALA A 37 34.07 62.15 -48.48
C ALA A 37 35.44 62.12 -49.17
N GLU A 38 35.70 63.13 -49.97
CA GLU A 38 36.95 63.28 -50.73
C GLU A 38 38.17 63.22 -49.79
N GLY A 39 39.03 62.20 -49.94
CA GLY A 39 40.18 61.96 -49.07
C GLY A 39 40.03 60.82 -48.04
N MET A 40 38.91 60.10 -48.04
CA MET A 40 38.74 58.88 -47.24
C MET A 40 39.18 57.62 -48.00
N ASP A 41 39.82 56.68 -47.29
CA ASP A 41 40.29 55.40 -47.86
C ASP A 41 39.16 54.45 -48.27
N GLY A 42 37.93 54.68 -47.79
CA GLY A 42 36.78 53.85 -48.12
C GLY A 42 35.46 54.37 -47.54
N TRP A 43 34.37 53.75 -47.97
CA TRP A 43 33.01 54.05 -47.51
C TRP A 43 32.82 53.57 -46.07
N ILE A 44 32.28 54.42 -45.19
CA ILE A 44 31.97 54.07 -43.79
C ILE A 44 30.47 54.27 -43.51
N PRO A 45 29.88 53.57 -42.51
CA PRO A 45 28.50 53.80 -42.13
C PRO A 45 28.26 55.23 -41.62
N LEU A 46 27.10 55.81 -41.97
CA LEU A 46 26.68 57.17 -41.62
C LEU A 46 26.64 57.38 -40.09
N SER A 47 26.33 56.34 -39.32
CA SER A 47 26.41 56.30 -37.85
C SER A 47 27.83 56.48 -37.30
N GLN A 48 28.85 55.97 -37.99
CA GLN A 48 30.26 56.09 -37.58
C GLN A 48 30.89 57.38 -38.12
N ALA A 49 30.29 57.96 -39.15
CA ALA A 49 30.68 59.23 -39.75
C ALA A 49 30.15 60.47 -39.02
N SER A 50 29.69 60.34 -37.77
CA SER A 50 29.20 61.49 -36.96
C SER A 50 30.22 62.64 -36.88
N HIS A 51 31.52 62.31 -36.93
CA HIS A 51 32.63 63.26 -37.01
C HIS A 51 32.66 64.09 -38.30
N LEU A 52 32.24 63.53 -39.45
CA LEU A 52 32.15 64.23 -40.74
C LEU A 52 30.93 65.16 -40.83
N LEU A 53 29.93 64.91 -39.99
CA LEU A 53 28.67 65.63 -39.92
C LEU A 53 28.58 66.58 -38.71
N GLY A 54 29.70 66.84 -38.02
CA GLY A 54 29.76 67.81 -36.92
C GLY A 54 28.94 67.45 -35.67
N GLY A 55 28.56 66.18 -35.50
CA GLY A 55 27.82 65.70 -34.32
C GLY A 55 28.73 65.39 -33.13
N PRO A 56 28.25 65.50 -31.88
CA PRO A 56 29.03 65.17 -30.70
C PRO A 56 29.45 63.67 -30.71
N PRO A 57 30.67 63.34 -30.25
CA PRO A 57 31.18 61.98 -30.30
C PRO A 57 30.31 61.04 -29.46
N GLN A 58 29.81 59.96 -30.06
CA GLN A 58 29.09 58.92 -29.33
C GLN A 58 30.08 57.97 -28.67
N LEU A 59 30.03 57.89 -27.34
CA LEU A 59 30.86 57.00 -26.53
C LEU A 59 30.53 55.54 -26.84
N GLN A 60 31.56 54.79 -27.26
CA GLN A 60 31.49 53.37 -27.56
C GLN A 60 31.37 52.57 -26.24
N ALA A 61 30.24 51.91 -26.01
CA ALA A 61 30.03 51.08 -24.83
C ALA A 61 30.83 49.76 -24.96
N GLY A 62 31.82 49.54 -24.08
CA GLY A 62 32.55 48.28 -23.96
C GLY A 62 31.70 47.16 -23.33
N PRO A 63 32.10 45.88 -23.48
CA PRO A 63 31.35 44.75 -22.95
C PRO A 63 31.27 44.81 -21.42
N ALA A 64 30.06 44.78 -20.88
CA ALA A 64 29.81 44.82 -19.45
C ALA A 64 30.41 43.58 -18.76
N ALA A 65 31.37 43.79 -17.86
CA ALA A 65 31.85 42.76 -16.95
C ALA A 65 30.72 42.36 -16.00
N GLY A 66 30.18 41.13 -16.16
CA GLY A 66 29.19 40.58 -15.25
C GLY A 66 29.80 40.29 -13.86
N LEU A 67 29.10 40.68 -12.80
CA LEU A 67 29.44 40.31 -11.42
C LEU A 67 29.44 38.78 -11.24
N PRO A 68 30.30 38.21 -10.37
CA PRO A 68 30.34 36.77 -10.15
C PRO A 68 29.02 36.27 -9.56
N ALA A 69 28.42 35.26 -10.20
CA ALA A 69 27.17 34.64 -9.75
C ALA A 69 27.37 33.96 -8.38
N VAL A 70 26.46 34.21 -7.43
CA VAL A 70 26.52 33.68 -6.07
C VAL A 70 25.52 32.51 -5.91
N ASN A 71 25.92 31.48 -5.16
CA ASN A 71 25.10 30.30 -4.93
C ASN A 71 23.89 30.64 -4.04
N SER A 72 22.71 30.15 -4.38
CA SER A 72 21.51 30.35 -3.55
C SER A 72 21.62 29.60 -2.21
N GLY A 73 21.51 30.29 -1.08
CA GLY A 73 21.49 29.68 0.26
C GLY A 73 20.36 28.67 0.47
N LEU A 74 19.28 28.79 -0.30
CA LEU A 74 18.18 27.80 -0.34
C LEU A 74 18.60 26.47 -0.98
N ALA A 75 19.53 26.49 -1.93
CA ALA A 75 20.07 25.26 -2.53
C ALA A 75 20.97 24.51 -1.53
N ILE A 76 21.82 25.24 -0.79
CA ILE A 76 22.69 24.65 0.24
C ILE A 76 21.84 24.07 1.39
N THR A 77 20.84 24.81 1.87
CA THR A 77 19.93 24.32 2.92
C THR A 77 19.11 23.12 2.45
N SER A 78 18.68 23.05 1.18
CA SER A 78 18.03 21.85 0.63
C SER A 78 18.96 20.63 0.59
N MET A 79 20.26 20.83 0.33
CA MET A 79 21.24 19.74 0.32
C MET A 79 21.52 19.22 1.73
N VAL A 80 21.72 20.12 2.70
CA VAL A 80 21.94 19.74 4.10
C VAL A 80 20.72 19.03 4.68
N LEU A 81 19.51 19.58 4.47
CA LEU A 81 18.28 18.93 4.93
C LEU A 81 18.02 17.58 4.23
N GLY A 82 18.36 17.47 2.94
CA GLY A 82 18.31 16.21 2.20
C GLY A 82 19.21 15.14 2.81
N ILE A 83 20.47 15.48 3.13
CA ILE A 83 21.41 14.56 3.79
C ILE A 83 20.96 14.23 5.22
N SER A 84 20.49 15.21 5.98
CA SER A 84 19.98 15.00 7.34
C SER A 84 18.66 14.21 7.38
N SER A 85 17.90 14.12 6.28
CA SER A 85 16.67 13.33 6.21
C SER A 85 16.89 11.83 6.37
N PHE A 86 18.10 11.36 6.07
CA PHE A 86 18.52 9.97 6.27
C PHE A 86 18.59 9.58 7.76
N LEU A 87 18.69 10.57 8.67
CA LEU A 87 18.75 10.36 10.12
C LEU A 87 17.41 10.59 10.83
N CYS A 88 16.51 11.41 10.25
CA CYS A 88 15.38 11.94 11.02
C CYS A 88 14.03 12.02 10.30
N GLY A 89 13.88 11.53 9.05
CA GLY A 89 12.61 11.32 8.31
C GLY A 89 11.71 12.54 8.07
N ILE A 90 11.36 13.26 9.15
CA ILE A 90 10.55 14.47 9.24
C ILE A 90 11.18 15.65 8.48
N THR A 91 12.50 15.73 8.36
CA THR A 91 13.18 16.81 7.62
C THR A 91 13.07 16.68 6.09
N ALA A 92 12.57 15.56 5.58
CA ALA A 92 12.41 15.34 4.15
C ALA A 92 11.36 16.26 3.52
N ILE A 93 10.26 16.55 4.24
CA ILE A 93 9.17 17.41 3.73
C ILE A 93 9.70 18.85 3.52
N PRO A 94 10.37 19.51 4.50
CA PRO A 94 11.02 20.81 4.28
C PRO A 94 12.09 20.78 3.18
N ALA A 95 12.88 19.70 3.05
CA ALA A 95 13.91 19.58 2.01
C ALA A 95 13.30 19.62 0.61
N VAL A 96 12.20 18.90 0.38
CA VAL A 96 11.47 18.89 -0.90
C VAL A 96 10.89 20.26 -1.21
N ILE A 97 10.32 20.94 -0.22
CA ILE A 97 9.74 22.29 -0.39
C ILE A 97 10.84 23.31 -0.75
N CYS A 98 11.95 23.33 -0.01
CA CYS A 98 13.08 24.23 -0.27
C CYS A 98 13.75 23.95 -1.62
N GLY A 99 13.84 22.68 -2.03
CA GLY A 99 14.36 22.30 -3.34
C GLY A 99 13.53 22.88 -4.50
N HIS A 100 12.21 22.75 -4.46
CA HIS A 100 11.33 23.32 -5.49
C HIS A 100 11.37 24.86 -5.51
N LEU A 101 11.39 25.50 -4.34
CA LEU A 101 11.50 26.97 -4.24
C LEU A 101 12.83 27.49 -4.80
N SER A 102 13.94 26.80 -4.51
CA SER A 102 15.26 27.21 -4.98
C SER A 102 15.39 27.11 -6.50
N LEU A 103 14.85 26.05 -7.12
CA LEU A 103 14.80 25.91 -8.58
C LEU A 103 13.94 26.99 -9.25
N GLY A 104 12.79 27.34 -8.64
CA GLY A 104 11.95 28.43 -9.12
C GLY A 104 12.64 29.80 -9.06
N LYS A 105 13.38 30.08 -7.98
CA LYS A 105 14.17 31.31 -7.83
C LYS A 105 15.36 31.37 -8.78
N ILE A 106 16.09 30.27 -8.97
CA ILE A 106 17.23 30.19 -9.91
C ILE A 106 16.75 30.47 -11.35
N LYS A 107 15.65 29.83 -11.79
CA LYS A 107 15.08 30.03 -13.13
C LYS A 107 14.63 31.48 -13.38
N ARG A 108 14.12 32.18 -12.37
CA ARG A 108 13.70 33.59 -12.47
C ARG A 108 14.84 34.61 -12.35
N SER A 109 16.03 34.19 -11.94
CA SER A 109 17.13 35.12 -11.58
C SER A 109 17.95 35.68 -12.75
N GLN A 110 17.65 35.31 -14.00
CA GLN A 110 18.38 35.77 -15.21
C GLN A 110 19.91 35.68 -15.08
N GLY A 111 20.44 34.64 -14.41
CA GLY A 111 21.87 34.40 -14.24
C GLY A 111 22.49 34.97 -12.95
N GLN A 112 21.72 35.68 -12.11
CA GLN A 112 22.20 36.22 -10.83
C GLN A 112 22.38 35.15 -9.73
N LEU A 113 21.63 34.04 -9.80
CA LEU A 113 21.71 32.93 -8.84
C LEU A 113 22.05 31.62 -9.56
N THR A 114 23.03 30.88 -9.03
CA THR A 114 23.43 29.56 -9.52
C THR A 114 23.20 28.47 -8.44
N GLY A 115 23.47 27.20 -8.79
CA GLY A 115 23.32 26.06 -7.88
C GLY A 115 22.17 25.10 -8.19
N GLY A 116 21.69 25.09 -9.44
CA GLY A 116 20.63 24.17 -9.88
C GLY A 116 20.97 22.69 -9.66
N GLY A 117 22.22 22.29 -9.85
CA GLY A 117 22.69 20.93 -9.56
C GLY A 117 22.54 20.55 -8.08
N PHE A 118 22.85 21.48 -7.16
CA PHE A 118 22.69 21.26 -5.71
C PHE A 118 21.21 21.16 -5.32
N ALA A 119 20.34 21.96 -5.92
CA ALA A 119 18.90 21.87 -5.70
C ALA A 119 18.30 20.55 -6.21
N ILE A 120 18.72 20.08 -7.39
CA ILE A 120 18.30 18.78 -7.93
C ILE A 120 18.82 17.63 -7.06
N ALA A 121 20.09 17.67 -6.64
CA ALA A 121 20.66 16.67 -5.74
C ALA A 121 19.91 16.62 -4.39
N GLY A 122 19.57 17.78 -3.82
CA GLY A 122 18.74 17.88 -2.61
C GLY A 122 17.34 17.29 -2.77
N LEU A 123 16.68 17.49 -3.92
CA LEU A 123 15.38 16.87 -4.21
C LEU A 123 15.46 15.35 -4.35
N ILE A 124 16.44 14.85 -5.10
CA ILE A 124 16.64 13.41 -5.31
C ILE A 124 16.93 12.72 -3.98
N THR A 125 17.85 13.26 -3.18
CA THR A 125 18.18 12.73 -1.85
C THR A 125 16.98 12.80 -0.90
N GLY A 126 16.19 13.88 -0.94
CA GLY A 126 14.97 14.00 -0.15
C GLY A 126 13.92 12.94 -0.49
N TYR A 127 13.61 12.72 -1.77
CA TYR A 127 12.65 11.67 -2.18
C TYR A 127 13.15 10.27 -1.86
N LEU A 128 14.45 9.99 -2.07
CA LEU A 128 15.04 8.72 -1.66
C LEU A 128 14.95 8.51 -0.13
N GLY A 129 15.18 9.56 0.66
CA GLY A 129 15.02 9.53 2.11
C GLY A 129 13.58 9.19 2.53
N VAL A 130 12.57 9.82 1.93
CA VAL A 130 11.15 9.49 2.18
C VAL A 130 10.84 8.04 1.83
N PHE A 131 11.26 7.59 0.64
CA PHE A 131 11.01 6.23 0.18
C PHE A 131 11.64 5.19 1.13
N VAL A 132 12.91 5.38 1.50
CA VAL A 132 13.62 4.50 2.45
C VAL A 132 12.94 4.49 3.81
N PHE A 133 12.50 5.66 4.30
CA PHE A 133 11.80 5.76 5.58
C PHE A 133 10.46 5.01 5.57
N ILE A 134 9.64 5.18 4.52
CA ILE A 134 8.37 4.46 4.37
C ILE A 134 8.63 2.95 4.26
N ALA A 135 9.60 2.53 3.46
CA ALA A 135 9.96 1.11 3.32
C ALA A 135 10.43 0.52 4.65
N MET A 136 11.22 1.26 5.43
CA MET A 136 11.66 0.84 6.76
C MET A 136 10.47 0.71 7.72
N MET A 137 9.57 1.70 7.78
CA MET A 137 8.37 1.65 8.63
C MET A 137 7.42 0.52 8.22
N ALA A 138 7.21 0.31 6.92
CA ALA A 138 6.42 -0.80 6.41
C ALA A 138 7.03 -2.16 6.79
N GLY A 139 8.36 -2.31 6.65
CA GLY A 139 9.08 -3.52 7.05
C GLY A 139 8.98 -3.83 8.54
N LEU A 140 9.01 -2.80 9.41
CA LEU A 140 8.87 -2.98 10.86
C LEU A 140 7.43 -3.35 11.27
N THR A 141 6.42 -2.73 10.64
CA THR A 141 5.00 -2.90 11.02
C THR A 141 4.33 -4.13 10.38
N ALA A 142 4.71 -4.51 9.16
CA ALA A 142 4.14 -5.64 8.44
C ALA A 142 4.08 -6.95 9.25
N PRO A 143 5.17 -7.45 9.88
CA PRO A 143 5.11 -8.69 10.65
C PRO A 143 4.19 -8.57 11.87
N MET A 144 4.13 -7.41 12.51
CA MET A 144 3.23 -7.18 13.65
C MET A 144 1.76 -7.22 13.21
N VAL A 145 1.42 -6.56 12.10
CA VAL A 145 0.05 -6.55 11.56
C VAL A 145 -0.38 -7.95 11.12
N ILE A 146 0.50 -8.72 10.46
CA ILE A 146 0.20 -10.10 10.08
C ILE A 146 -0.07 -10.96 11.32
N ARG A 147 0.75 -10.84 12.37
CA ARG A 147 0.54 -11.57 13.62
C ARG A 147 -0.73 -11.14 14.35
N GLN A 148 -1.07 -9.84 14.33
CA GLN A 148 -2.33 -9.34 14.88
C GLN A 148 -3.55 -9.89 14.14
N LYS A 149 -3.51 -9.98 12.81
CA LYS A 149 -4.57 -10.61 12.01
C LYS A 149 -4.77 -12.08 12.40
N LYS A 150 -3.69 -12.87 12.46
CA LYS A 150 -3.77 -14.28 12.90
C LYS A 150 -4.35 -14.44 14.30
N LYS A 151 -3.96 -13.57 15.22
CA LYS A 151 -4.52 -13.56 16.60
C LYS A 151 -6.00 -13.15 16.63
N ALA A 152 -6.42 -12.24 15.76
CA ALA A 152 -7.82 -11.87 15.62
C ALA A 152 -8.66 -13.05 15.09
N GLU A 153 -8.20 -13.74 14.04
CA GLU A 153 -8.84 -14.95 13.51
C GLU A 153 -8.96 -16.04 14.59
N GLN A 154 -7.90 -16.27 15.37
CA GLN A 154 -7.94 -17.20 16.49
C GLN A 154 -8.96 -16.78 17.56
N THR A 155 -9.07 -15.48 17.86
CA THR A 155 -10.02 -14.95 18.86
C THR A 155 -11.46 -15.12 18.38
N MET A 156 -11.71 -14.90 17.09
CA MET A 156 -13.02 -15.19 16.47
C MET A 156 -13.34 -16.68 16.56
N ALA A 157 -12.40 -17.57 16.23
CA ALA A 157 -12.59 -19.01 16.37
C ALA A 157 -12.92 -19.43 17.82
N ILE A 158 -12.32 -18.80 18.83
CA ILE A 158 -12.67 -19.05 20.25
C ILE A 158 -14.10 -18.60 20.56
N ALA A 159 -14.53 -17.43 20.07
CA ALA A 159 -15.89 -16.94 20.29
C ALA A 159 -16.92 -17.83 19.59
N ASN A 160 -16.64 -18.20 18.34
CA ASN A 160 -17.42 -19.10 17.51
C ASN A 160 -17.55 -20.49 18.14
N ALA A 161 -16.45 -21.06 18.65
CA ALA A 161 -16.46 -22.32 19.39
C ALA A 161 -17.41 -22.27 20.62
N LYS A 162 -17.47 -21.15 21.34
CA LYS A 162 -18.41 -21.01 22.47
C LYS A 162 -19.86 -20.92 22.00
N GLN A 163 -20.13 -20.28 20.87
CA GLN A 163 -21.48 -20.26 20.30
C GLN A 163 -21.93 -21.66 19.86
N ILE A 164 -21.02 -22.43 19.24
CA ILE A 164 -21.25 -23.84 18.94
C ILE A 164 -21.60 -24.60 20.22
N TYR A 165 -20.86 -24.41 21.31
CA TYR A 165 -21.16 -25.08 22.59
C TYR A 165 -22.59 -24.82 23.07
N TYR A 166 -23.06 -23.58 23.04
CA TYR A 166 -24.42 -23.27 23.49
C TYR A 166 -25.48 -23.89 22.57
N ALA A 167 -25.28 -23.86 21.25
CA ALA A 167 -26.19 -24.52 20.31
C ALA A 167 -26.22 -26.04 20.51
N LEU A 168 -25.07 -26.65 20.76
CA LEU A 168 -24.96 -28.08 21.08
C LEU A 168 -25.63 -28.43 22.41
N ALA A 169 -25.52 -27.56 23.42
CA ALA A 169 -26.17 -27.76 24.71
C ALA A 169 -27.70 -27.67 24.60
N GLU A 170 -28.21 -26.73 23.81
CA GLU A 170 -29.64 -26.62 23.50
C GLU A 170 -30.13 -27.85 22.72
N PHE A 171 -29.36 -28.30 21.74
CA PHE A 171 -29.70 -29.51 20.98
C PHE A 171 -29.76 -30.77 21.85
N GLU A 172 -28.83 -30.93 22.80
CA GLU A 172 -28.88 -32.04 23.76
C GLU A 172 -30.14 -31.99 24.63
N VAL A 173 -30.62 -30.79 24.99
CA VAL A 173 -31.87 -30.63 25.75
C VAL A 173 -33.07 -31.09 24.94
N ASP A 174 -33.14 -30.73 23.66
CA ASP A 174 -34.29 -31.03 22.80
C ASP A 174 -34.32 -32.49 22.33
N TYR A 175 -33.15 -33.04 21.95
CA TYR A 175 -33.04 -34.38 21.34
C TYR A 175 -32.44 -35.43 22.27
N GLY A 176 -32.02 -35.07 23.49
CA GLY A 176 -31.50 -35.98 24.51
C GLY A 176 -30.05 -36.45 24.31
N SER A 177 -29.43 -36.12 23.18
CA SER A 177 -28.02 -36.35 22.88
C SER A 177 -27.48 -35.29 21.92
N LEU A 178 -26.16 -35.13 21.87
CA LEU A 178 -25.50 -34.26 20.89
C LEU A 178 -25.68 -34.78 19.45
N PRO A 179 -25.55 -33.91 18.42
CA PRO A 179 -25.72 -34.30 17.03
C PRO A 179 -24.82 -35.46 16.64
N ASN A 180 -25.41 -36.49 16.04
CA ASN A 180 -24.75 -37.73 15.64
C ASN A 180 -25.55 -38.37 14.49
N ALA A 181 -25.15 -39.56 14.04
CA ALA A 181 -25.84 -40.27 12.96
C ALA A 181 -27.29 -40.64 13.30
N THR A 182 -27.61 -40.93 14.56
CA THR A 182 -28.94 -41.41 14.98
C THR A 182 -29.95 -40.29 15.19
N THR A 183 -29.47 -39.08 15.49
CA THR A 183 -30.30 -37.87 15.63
C THR A 183 -30.64 -37.21 14.28
N ALA A 184 -29.91 -37.53 13.20
CA ALA A 184 -30.16 -36.94 11.88
C ALA A 184 -31.58 -37.19 11.35
N ALA A 185 -32.11 -38.40 11.52
CA ALA A 185 -33.45 -38.77 11.06
C ALA A 185 -34.58 -38.07 11.82
N PRO A 186 -34.66 -38.13 13.17
CA PRO A 186 -35.74 -37.45 13.91
C PRO A 186 -35.70 -35.92 13.74
N VAL A 187 -34.51 -35.32 13.70
CA VAL A 187 -34.37 -33.87 13.48
C VAL A 187 -34.91 -33.45 12.11
N ALA A 188 -34.59 -34.21 11.06
CA ALA A 188 -35.07 -33.92 9.72
C ALA A 188 -36.59 -34.14 9.59
N GLU A 189 -37.13 -35.14 10.28
CA GLU A 189 -38.59 -35.39 10.35
C GLU A 189 -39.32 -34.19 10.97
N ASP A 190 -38.81 -33.65 12.09
CA ASP A 190 -39.38 -32.46 12.75
C ASP A 190 -39.33 -31.21 11.84
N ALA A 191 -38.27 -31.07 11.05
CA ALA A 191 -38.09 -29.96 10.10
C ALA A 191 -38.89 -30.13 8.80
N GLY A 192 -39.40 -31.33 8.52
CA GLY A 192 -39.99 -31.66 7.21
C GLY A 192 -38.97 -31.71 6.07
N GLU A 193 -37.71 -32.04 6.37
CA GLU A 193 -36.59 -32.11 5.43
C GLU A 193 -36.02 -33.54 5.33
N GLU A 194 -35.03 -33.75 4.45
CA GLU A 194 -34.30 -35.03 4.35
C GLU A 194 -33.12 -35.06 5.32
N ALA A 195 -32.86 -36.22 5.93
CA ALA A 195 -31.78 -36.38 6.88
C ALA A 195 -30.40 -36.30 6.22
N ALA A 196 -29.50 -35.50 6.79
CA ALA A 196 -28.11 -35.43 6.34
C ALA A 196 -27.41 -36.79 6.51
N THR A 197 -26.93 -37.37 5.40
CA THR A 197 -26.32 -38.71 5.37
C THR A 197 -24.79 -38.71 5.35
N SER A 198 -24.14 -37.56 5.11
CA SER A 198 -22.68 -37.50 5.05
C SER A 198 -22.03 -37.64 6.44
N SER A 199 -20.83 -38.21 6.47
CA SER A 199 -20.01 -38.36 7.67
C SER A 199 -19.05 -37.18 7.86
N SER A 200 -19.56 -35.95 7.72
CA SER A 200 -18.80 -34.72 7.90
C SER A 200 -19.25 -33.97 9.15
N SER A 201 -18.41 -33.06 9.65
CA SER A 201 -18.85 -32.16 10.72
C SER A 201 -19.97 -31.23 10.24
N ASN A 202 -19.98 -30.83 8.96
CA ASN A 202 -21.04 -30.05 8.35
C ASN A 202 -22.40 -30.73 8.51
N ALA A 203 -22.53 -32.02 8.18
CA ALA A 203 -23.79 -32.75 8.33
C ALA A 203 -24.28 -32.85 9.78
N ARG A 204 -23.37 -32.90 10.76
CA ARG A 204 -23.76 -32.86 12.18
C ARG A 204 -24.20 -31.47 12.61
N PHE A 205 -23.52 -30.42 12.17
CA PHE A 205 -23.92 -29.05 12.48
C PHE A 205 -25.17 -28.59 11.72
N ARG A 206 -25.48 -29.14 10.54
CA ARG A 206 -26.75 -28.91 9.81
C ARG A 206 -27.98 -29.27 10.64
N GLN A 207 -27.87 -30.28 11.51
CA GLN A 207 -28.95 -30.64 12.42
C GLN A 207 -29.36 -29.48 13.34
N LEU A 208 -28.45 -28.56 13.67
CA LEU A 208 -28.77 -27.37 14.47
C LEU A 208 -29.65 -26.36 13.71
N PHE A 209 -29.58 -26.34 12.39
CA PHE A 209 -30.44 -25.50 11.55
C PHE A 209 -31.82 -26.14 11.38
N HIS A 210 -31.87 -27.45 11.12
CA HIS A 210 -33.12 -28.20 11.06
C HIS A 210 -33.90 -28.15 12.39
N ALA A 211 -33.18 -28.15 13.52
CA ALA A 211 -33.75 -27.98 14.86
C ALA A 211 -34.16 -26.53 15.20
N GLU A 212 -33.99 -25.56 14.28
CA GLU A 212 -34.24 -24.13 14.48
C GLU A 212 -33.44 -23.49 15.64
N ILE A 213 -32.37 -24.13 16.12
CA ILE A 213 -31.51 -23.65 17.22
C ILE A 213 -30.62 -22.49 16.76
N THR A 214 -30.21 -22.49 15.49
CA THR A 214 -29.41 -21.42 14.90
C THR A 214 -29.94 -20.98 13.54
N ALA A 215 -29.80 -19.68 13.28
CA ALA A 215 -30.10 -19.04 12.01
C ALA A 215 -28.87 -18.37 11.38
N SER A 216 -27.66 -18.63 11.90
CA SER A 216 -26.42 -18.03 11.41
C SER A 216 -25.30 -19.07 11.29
N GLU A 217 -24.64 -19.04 10.14
CA GLU A 217 -23.49 -19.88 9.81
C GLU A 217 -22.17 -19.32 10.37
N ASP A 218 -22.16 -18.05 10.79
CA ASP A 218 -20.94 -17.35 11.22
C ASP A 218 -20.25 -18.06 12.38
N MET A 219 -21.00 -18.73 13.25
CA MET A 219 -20.46 -19.48 14.38
C MET A 219 -19.67 -20.72 13.96
N PHE A 220 -19.90 -21.26 12.77
CA PHE A 220 -19.20 -22.43 12.24
C PHE A 220 -17.98 -22.05 11.41
N TYR A 221 -17.82 -20.77 11.07
CA TYR A 221 -16.66 -20.29 10.36
C TYR A 221 -15.42 -20.29 11.27
N ALA A 222 -14.33 -20.86 10.76
CA ALA A 222 -12.99 -20.65 11.29
C ALA A 222 -11.99 -20.63 10.13
N LYS A 223 -11.00 -19.74 10.19
CA LYS A 223 -10.02 -19.62 9.11
C LYS A 223 -9.16 -20.88 9.00
N SER A 224 -9.16 -21.50 7.82
CA SER A 224 -8.31 -22.63 7.42
C SER A 224 -7.92 -22.47 5.94
N ALA A 225 -7.06 -23.37 5.42
CA ALA A 225 -6.67 -23.35 4.01
C ALA A 225 -7.86 -23.61 3.04
N GLY A 226 -8.87 -24.38 3.49
CA GLY A 226 -10.06 -24.70 2.70
C GLY A 226 -11.28 -23.82 2.99
N SER A 227 -11.25 -23.00 4.06
CA SER A 227 -12.45 -22.29 4.48
C SER A 227 -12.69 -20.96 3.76
N ARG A 228 -13.96 -20.70 3.50
CA ARG A 228 -14.54 -19.45 3.00
C ARG A 228 -15.49 -18.88 4.04
N LYS A 229 -15.72 -17.58 3.97
CA LYS A 229 -16.74 -16.96 4.83
C LYS A 229 -18.13 -17.46 4.38
N PRO A 230 -19.08 -17.66 5.31
CA PRO A 230 -20.43 -18.07 4.98
C PRO A 230 -21.12 -17.06 4.06
N ASP A 231 -22.04 -17.55 3.25
CA ASP A 231 -22.84 -16.73 2.34
C ASP A 231 -24.22 -16.36 2.91
N GLY A 232 -24.62 -16.98 4.03
CA GLY A 232 -25.86 -16.72 4.75
C GLY A 232 -27.04 -17.53 4.24
N ILE A 233 -26.81 -18.53 3.37
CA ILE A 233 -27.85 -19.41 2.82
C ILE A 233 -28.01 -20.63 3.73
N ILE A 234 -29.00 -20.56 4.64
CA ILE A 234 -29.22 -21.58 5.68
C ILE A 234 -30.28 -22.64 5.34
N SER A 235 -30.75 -22.71 4.09
CA SER A 235 -31.85 -23.60 3.72
C SER A 235 -31.37 -24.98 3.27
N GLY A 236 -31.91 -26.05 3.87
CA GLY A 236 -31.65 -27.44 3.49
C GLY A 236 -30.15 -27.78 3.44
N ASP A 237 -29.77 -28.57 2.44
CA ASP A 237 -28.38 -28.98 2.18
C ASP A 237 -27.42 -27.82 1.84
N SER A 238 -27.94 -26.62 1.59
CA SER A 238 -27.09 -25.44 1.32
C SER A 238 -26.50 -24.85 2.59
N ALA A 239 -27.14 -25.07 3.75
CA ALA A 239 -26.59 -24.65 5.04
C ALA A 239 -25.22 -25.30 5.28
N LEU A 240 -24.21 -24.53 5.66
CA LEU A 240 -22.84 -25.00 5.82
C LEU A 240 -22.36 -25.75 4.58
N SER A 241 -22.40 -25.08 3.43
CA SER A 241 -21.84 -25.60 2.19
C SER A 241 -20.33 -25.86 2.35
N PRO A 242 -19.71 -26.69 1.48
CA PRO A 242 -18.29 -27.00 1.56
C PRO A 242 -17.41 -25.75 1.69
N GLY A 243 -16.53 -25.76 2.70
CA GLY A 243 -15.68 -24.63 3.08
C GLY A 243 -16.27 -23.62 4.08
N GLU A 244 -17.55 -23.67 4.43
CA GLU A 244 -18.15 -22.69 5.38
C GLU A 244 -18.00 -23.10 6.83
N CYS A 245 -18.00 -24.42 7.09
CA CYS A 245 -17.61 -24.98 8.36
C CYS A 245 -16.08 -25.09 8.45
N GLY A 246 -15.48 -24.49 9.48
CA GLY A 246 -14.05 -24.59 9.76
C GLY A 246 -13.71 -25.53 10.93
N PHE A 247 -14.70 -26.16 11.55
CA PHE A 247 -14.54 -27.00 12.74
C PHE A 247 -14.69 -28.49 12.41
N GLY A 248 -13.76 -29.30 12.88
CA GLY A 248 -14.01 -30.73 13.05
C GLY A 248 -14.79 -30.99 14.35
N TYR A 249 -15.48 -32.13 14.40
CA TYR A 249 -16.41 -32.48 15.47
C TYR A 249 -16.18 -33.93 15.93
N ILE A 250 -16.27 -34.18 17.24
CA ILE A 250 -16.16 -35.53 17.82
C ILE A 250 -17.57 -36.11 17.99
N GLU A 251 -17.92 -37.09 17.15
CA GLU A 251 -19.29 -37.62 17.09
C GLU A 251 -19.62 -38.57 18.24
N ASN A 252 -18.65 -39.34 18.74
CA ASN A 252 -18.89 -40.38 19.73
C ASN A 252 -18.96 -39.86 21.18
N ILE A 253 -19.34 -38.58 21.34
CA ILE A 253 -19.71 -37.98 22.62
C ILE A 253 -21.22 -37.75 22.58
N GLU A 254 -21.97 -38.51 23.37
CA GLU A 254 -23.43 -38.43 23.37
C GLU A 254 -23.97 -37.27 24.23
N LYS A 255 -23.26 -36.90 25.30
CA LYS A 255 -23.70 -35.90 26.29
C LYS A 255 -22.56 -35.01 26.74
N LEU A 256 -22.87 -33.74 27.02
CA LEU A 256 -21.93 -32.77 27.60
C LEU A 256 -21.60 -33.07 29.05
N LEU A 257 -22.59 -33.55 29.81
CA LEU A 257 -22.39 -33.99 31.19
C LEU A 257 -21.54 -35.26 31.22
N GLY A 258 -20.34 -35.15 31.80
CA GLY A 258 -19.41 -36.27 31.93
C GLY A 258 -17.97 -35.82 32.08
N PRO A 259 -16.99 -36.69 31.77
CA PRO A 259 -15.59 -36.31 31.71
C PRO A 259 -15.36 -35.19 30.70
N THR A 260 -14.54 -34.20 31.07
CA THR A 260 -14.11 -33.12 30.16
C THR A 260 -13.33 -33.70 28.98
N ARG A 261 -13.91 -33.62 27.78
CA ARG A 261 -13.34 -34.15 26.52
C ARG A 261 -13.35 -33.10 25.42
N PRO A 262 -12.42 -33.12 24.47
CA PRO A 262 -12.49 -32.30 23.27
C PRO A 262 -13.75 -32.65 22.46
N LEU A 263 -14.47 -31.63 22.02
CA LEU A 263 -15.77 -31.75 21.35
C LEU A 263 -15.73 -31.21 19.91
N ALA A 264 -15.17 -30.02 19.72
CA ALA A 264 -14.99 -29.42 18.40
C ALA A 264 -13.64 -28.71 18.32
N MET A 265 -13.02 -28.69 17.14
CA MET A 265 -11.66 -28.16 17.02
C MET A 265 -11.31 -27.66 15.62
N THR A 266 -10.34 -26.74 15.56
CA THR A 266 -9.92 -26.06 14.34
C THR A 266 -8.50 -25.51 14.51
N PRO A 267 -7.69 -25.30 13.46
CA PRO A 267 -7.99 -25.51 12.04
C PRO A 267 -7.36 -26.80 11.51
N PHE A 268 -8.07 -27.50 10.64
CA PHE A 268 -7.59 -28.69 9.95
C PHE A 268 -7.06 -28.37 8.56
N LYS A 269 -6.13 -29.19 8.07
CA LYS A 269 -5.81 -29.24 6.65
C LYS A 269 -6.98 -29.89 5.89
N PRO A 270 -7.32 -29.42 4.67
CA PRO A 270 -8.41 -30.01 3.90
C PRO A 270 -8.24 -31.53 3.71
N GLY A 271 -9.25 -32.30 4.10
CA GLY A 271 -9.27 -33.76 3.95
C GLY A 271 -8.27 -34.54 4.83
N SER A 272 -7.71 -33.92 5.87
CA SER A 272 -6.75 -34.57 6.78
C SER A 272 -7.06 -34.26 8.25
N ASP A 273 -6.76 -35.21 9.13
CA ASP A 273 -6.79 -35.08 10.58
C ASP A 273 -5.62 -34.27 11.16
N GLU A 274 -4.68 -33.83 10.32
CA GLU A 274 -3.62 -32.91 10.69
C GLU A 274 -4.14 -31.47 10.83
N PHE A 275 -3.73 -30.80 11.90
CA PHE A 275 -4.00 -29.39 12.10
C PHE A 275 -3.12 -28.51 11.19
N ASP A 276 -3.70 -27.42 10.70
CA ASP A 276 -3.00 -26.40 9.90
C ASP A 276 -2.34 -25.36 10.82
N PRO A 277 -0.99 -25.25 10.86
CA PRO A 277 -0.33 -24.25 11.70
C PRO A 277 -0.42 -22.82 11.13
N MET A 278 -0.86 -22.62 9.89
CA MET A 278 -0.81 -21.30 9.26
C MET A 278 -1.82 -20.27 9.81
N PRO A 279 -3.11 -20.60 10.03
CA PRO A 279 -4.14 -19.62 10.35
C PRO A 279 -3.95 -18.93 11.69
N PHE A 280 -3.58 -19.67 12.73
CA PHE A 280 -3.47 -19.16 14.11
C PHE A 280 -2.04 -19.16 14.66
N ASP A 281 -1.04 -18.99 13.78
CA ASP A 281 0.38 -18.91 14.16
C ASP A 281 0.90 -20.15 14.93
N GLY A 282 0.55 -21.35 14.46
CA GLY A 282 0.93 -22.63 15.04
C GLY A 282 0.10 -23.03 16.26
N LYS A 283 -1.14 -22.53 16.35
CA LYS A 283 -2.08 -22.85 17.41
C LYS A 283 -3.35 -23.51 16.86
N ALA A 284 -3.95 -24.37 17.66
CA ALA A 284 -5.28 -24.93 17.44
C ALA A 284 -6.23 -24.39 18.52
N VAL A 285 -7.49 -24.21 18.17
CA VAL A 285 -8.59 -23.87 19.10
C VAL A 285 -9.41 -25.14 19.29
N VAL A 286 -9.60 -25.53 20.55
CA VAL A 286 -10.28 -26.77 20.93
C VAL A 286 -11.34 -26.45 21.97
N LEU A 287 -12.59 -26.70 21.61
CA LEU A 287 -13.75 -26.68 22.50
C LEU A 287 -13.84 -28.00 23.27
N PHE A 288 -14.15 -27.93 24.56
CA PHE A 288 -14.38 -29.08 25.43
C PHE A 288 -15.85 -29.21 25.85
N THR A 289 -16.23 -30.40 26.31
CA THR A 289 -17.60 -30.73 26.78
C THR A 289 -18.06 -29.92 27.99
N ASP A 290 -17.14 -29.33 28.75
CA ASP A 290 -17.46 -28.41 29.86
C ASP A 290 -17.65 -26.95 29.41
N GLY A 291 -17.62 -26.68 28.10
CA GLY A 291 -17.74 -25.35 27.51
C GLY A 291 -16.45 -24.52 27.55
N SER A 292 -15.38 -25.05 28.13
CA SER A 292 -14.07 -24.41 28.07
C SER A 292 -13.49 -24.50 26.65
N VAL A 293 -12.75 -23.47 26.25
CA VAL A 293 -12.03 -23.45 24.98
C VAL A 293 -10.54 -23.27 25.28
N GLN A 294 -9.72 -24.22 24.85
CA GLN A 294 -8.28 -24.18 25.03
C GLN A 294 -7.57 -23.90 23.70
N VAL A 295 -6.42 -23.25 23.81
CA VAL A 295 -5.54 -22.97 22.68
C VAL A 295 -4.32 -23.87 22.79
N LEU A 296 -4.25 -24.87 21.94
CA LEU A 296 -3.17 -25.85 21.94
C LEU A 296 -2.06 -25.46 20.96
N SER A 297 -0.84 -25.92 21.22
CA SER A 297 0.26 -25.73 20.27
C SER A 297 0.22 -26.83 19.21
N ILE A 298 0.39 -26.46 17.95
CA ILE A 298 0.52 -27.41 16.84
C ILE A 298 2.01 -27.65 16.61
N ASN A 299 2.40 -28.92 16.55
CA ASN A 299 3.71 -29.29 16.06
C ASN A 299 3.78 -29.05 14.54
N ARG A 300 4.61 -28.08 14.13
CA ARG A 300 4.67 -27.61 12.73
C ARG A 300 5.20 -28.66 11.75
N SER A 301 5.87 -29.72 12.20
CA SER A 301 6.41 -30.76 11.31
C SER A 301 5.37 -31.82 10.92
N ASN A 302 4.43 -32.13 11.81
CA ASN A 302 3.49 -33.25 11.63
C ASN A 302 2.01 -32.85 11.84
N GLY A 303 1.72 -31.57 12.11
CA GLY A 303 0.35 -31.08 12.25
C GLY A 303 -0.38 -31.55 13.52
N GLN A 304 0.30 -32.16 14.49
CA GLN A 304 -0.36 -32.65 15.70
C GLN A 304 -0.59 -31.52 16.71
N ALA A 305 -1.82 -31.39 17.20
CA ALA A 305 -2.11 -30.53 18.35
C ALA A 305 -1.66 -31.22 19.64
N ILE A 306 -0.98 -30.47 20.52
CA ILE A 306 -0.38 -31.02 21.74
C ILE A 306 -1.20 -30.60 22.96
N LEU A 307 -1.73 -31.59 23.69
CA LEU A 307 -2.37 -31.45 24.99
C LEU A 307 -1.55 -32.27 26.00
N ASP A 308 -1.23 -31.70 27.16
CA ASP A 308 -0.44 -32.37 28.21
C ASP A 308 0.85 -33.05 27.73
N GLY A 309 1.48 -32.49 26.69
CA GLY A 309 2.72 -33.00 26.09
C GLY A 309 2.56 -34.15 25.09
N GLN A 310 1.32 -34.58 24.80
CA GLN A 310 1.02 -35.69 23.89
C GLN A 310 0.12 -35.23 22.72
N ASN A 311 0.05 -36.05 21.67
CA ASN A 311 -0.86 -35.78 20.55
C ASN A 311 -2.32 -35.88 21.02
N LEU A 312 -3.08 -34.81 20.86
CA LEU A 312 -4.50 -34.73 21.24
C LEU A 312 -5.31 -35.86 20.62
N LEU A 313 -5.09 -36.17 19.34
CA LEU A 313 -5.85 -37.18 18.60
C LEU A 313 -5.29 -38.60 18.72
N ASP A 314 -4.30 -38.83 19.60
CA ASP A 314 -3.85 -40.19 19.90
C ASP A 314 -5.00 -40.97 20.58
N PRO A 315 -5.43 -42.14 20.04
CA PRO A 315 -6.45 -42.98 20.64
C PRO A 315 -6.21 -43.36 22.11
N ASN A 316 -4.93 -43.38 22.53
CA ASN A 316 -4.53 -43.73 23.89
C ASN A 316 -4.36 -42.50 24.81
N HIS A 317 -4.58 -41.29 24.30
CA HIS A 317 -4.46 -40.08 25.10
C HIS A 317 -5.44 -40.16 26.30
N PRO A 318 -4.99 -39.90 27.54
CA PRO A 318 -5.82 -40.05 28.74
C PRO A 318 -7.15 -39.28 28.71
N VAL A 319 -7.18 -38.14 28.00
CA VAL A 319 -8.38 -37.32 27.80
C VAL A 319 -9.56 -38.12 27.23
N TRP A 320 -9.29 -39.14 26.42
CA TRP A 320 -10.32 -39.97 25.79
C TRP A 320 -10.86 -41.06 26.71
N GLY A 321 -10.25 -41.29 27.87
CA GLY A 321 -10.72 -42.26 28.86
C GLY A 321 -10.88 -43.68 28.29
N GLY A 322 -10.00 -44.06 27.36
CA GLY A 322 -10.00 -45.38 26.71
C GLY A 322 -10.99 -45.55 25.55
N THR A 323 -11.75 -44.52 25.19
CA THR A 323 -12.64 -44.52 24.01
C THR A 323 -12.05 -43.62 22.92
N PRO A 324 -11.43 -44.16 21.87
CA PRO A 324 -10.81 -43.36 20.82
C PRO A 324 -11.75 -42.29 20.22
N PRO A 325 -11.26 -41.11 19.84
CA PRO A 325 -12.09 -40.08 19.23
C PRO A 325 -12.62 -40.50 17.85
N SER A 326 -13.91 -40.30 17.61
CA SER A 326 -14.52 -40.40 16.28
C SER A 326 -14.60 -39.01 15.66
N LEU A 327 -13.50 -38.59 15.01
CA LEU A 327 -13.38 -37.25 14.41
C LEU A 327 -14.06 -37.19 13.04
N LEU A 328 -15.00 -36.26 12.89
CA LEU A 328 -15.56 -35.84 11.61
C LEU A 328 -14.90 -34.55 11.17
N LEU A 329 -14.40 -34.53 9.94
CA LEU A 329 -13.72 -33.37 9.35
C LEU A 329 -14.71 -32.43 8.64
N PRO A 330 -14.38 -31.12 8.54
CA PRO A 330 -15.12 -30.20 7.70
C PRO A 330 -14.96 -30.54 6.21
N GLU A 331 -16.02 -30.26 5.44
CA GLU A 331 -16.08 -30.45 3.97
C GLU A 331 -15.24 -29.43 3.18
#